data_AF-A0A6C0IFC4-F1
#
_entry.id   AF-A0A6C0IFC4-F1
#
_cell.length_a   1.000
_cell.length_b   1.000
_cell.length_c   1.000
_cell.angle_alpha   90.00
_cell.angle_beta   90.00
_cell.angle_gamma   90.00
#
_symmetry.space_group_name_H-M   'P 1'
#
loop_
_entity.id
_entity.type
_entity.pdbx_description
1 polymer ?
#
loop_
_entity_poly.entity_id
_entity_poly.type
_entity_poly.pdbx_seq_one_letter_code
_entity_poly.pdbx_strand_id
1 'polypeptide(L)'
;MPAFISNPISSAVQKYNTTVKRGRRYKGFLPSFNPIIYNLSTNNTIPNKYTVVYVSGENFFPNGITYVNFGGFHKIPVVFYSSFLISFLIPLQAIGGNYSVVAVNIYNDNFSPPVNYSYSGHLNYSNSLNYFLLHYKITGSYDISKNSDYNTVITLTADSTIVFYNTYQIYFTAVGGGGGGAGGAYINSTGGGGGGGGGGEVITGYFSVGIYHQYKLTVGIGGNGGTKGSISSLGKDGSSGTPSTISAGIVFKARGGGCGFGDETTVGNGKGGRSGNDTLGGAGNLSPGGFGTNGAGGGGGATNAAGGDTNLLYKTIPYYGRVFGAGGGGGAGAGSDTNGTTDNIYAGSGNTHISGTANYGGGGGGGQGGDSNTPTTDGGKGGSGVIILMFNI
;
A
#
# COMPACT_ATOMS: atom_id res chain seq x y z
N MET A 1 -76.68 59.64 16.16
CA MET A 1 -76.48 60.02 14.74
C MET A 1 -75.03 60.46 14.55
N PRO A 2 -74.19 59.67 13.86
CA PRO A 2 -72.91 60.12 13.32
C PRO A 2 -72.93 60.16 11.78
N ALA A 3 -72.22 61.15 11.24
CA ALA A 3 -72.15 61.47 9.82
C ALA A 3 -71.23 60.52 9.03
N PHE A 4 -71.66 60.20 7.81
CA PHE A 4 -70.88 59.49 6.79
C PHE A 4 -69.69 60.34 6.32
N ILE A 5 -68.47 59.82 6.45
CA ILE A 5 -67.28 60.36 5.79
C ILE A 5 -67.13 59.62 4.45
N SER A 6 -67.22 60.36 3.36
CA SER A 6 -67.04 59.89 1.99
C SER A 6 -65.55 59.68 1.66
N ASN A 7 -65.31 58.63 0.87
CA ASN A 7 -64.02 58.20 0.34
C ASN A 7 -63.29 59.30 -0.46
N PRO A 8 -62.07 59.71 -0.09
CA PRO A 8 -61.23 60.56 -0.92
C PRO A 8 -60.27 59.68 -1.75
N ILE A 9 -60.81 58.84 -2.63
CA ILE A 9 -60.01 58.15 -3.66
C ILE A 9 -60.60 58.44 -5.03
N SER A 10 -60.80 59.73 -5.31
CA SER A 10 -61.26 60.22 -6.62
C SER A 10 -60.39 61.35 -7.18
N SER A 11 -59.25 61.67 -6.58
CA SER A 11 -58.44 62.84 -7.00
C SER A 11 -56.95 62.55 -7.26
N ALA A 12 -56.52 61.29 -7.28
CA ALA A 12 -55.15 60.92 -7.67
C ALA A 12 -55.03 60.36 -9.10
N VAL A 13 -56.00 60.66 -9.99
CA VAL A 13 -55.79 60.58 -11.46
C VAL A 13 -55.04 61.85 -11.88
N GLN A 14 -53.89 62.07 -11.26
CA GLN A 14 -52.99 63.16 -11.58
C GLN A 14 -52.07 62.65 -12.69
N LYS A 15 -52.39 63.04 -13.93
CA LYS A 15 -51.51 63.15 -15.11
C LYS A 15 -50.10 62.54 -14.92
N TYR A 16 -49.99 61.22 -15.00
CA TYR A 16 -48.77 60.64 -15.55
C TYR A 16 -48.87 60.82 -17.06
N ASN A 17 -48.30 61.94 -17.52
CA ASN A 17 -47.82 62.09 -18.89
C ASN A 17 -46.81 60.96 -19.11
N THR A 18 -47.29 59.79 -19.51
CA THR A 18 -46.43 58.77 -20.10
C THR A 18 -46.04 59.31 -21.46
N THR A 19 -44.97 60.11 -21.48
CA THR A 19 -44.15 60.20 -22.68
C THR A 19 -43.67 58.77 -22.92
N VAL A 20 -44.47 58.00 -23.67
CA VAL A 20 -44.12 56.68 -24.16
C VAL A 20 -42.89 56.91 -25.01
N LYS A 21 -41.71 56.75 -24.41
CA LYS A 21 -40.46 56.57 -25.14
C LYS A 21 -40.64 55.29 -25.94
N ARG A 22 -41.20 55.41 -27.14
CA ARG A 22 -41.09 54.42 -28.20
C ARG A 22 -39.62 54.06 -28.31
N GLY A 23 -39.29 52.79 -28.04
CA GLY A 23 -38.07 52.19 -28.58
C GLY A 23 -36.91 51.90 -27.63
N ARG A 24 -37.09 51.85 -26.30
CA ARG A 24 -36.18 51.00 -25.51
C ARG A 24 -36.85 49.65 -25.29
N ARG A 25 -36.61 48.73 -26.22
CA ARG A 25 -36.72 47.30 -25.91
C ARG A 25 -35.77 47.08 -24.75
N TYR A 26 -36.29 46.97 -23.53
CA TYR A 26 -35.50 46.45 -22.43
C TYR A 26 -35.07 45.08 -22.89
N LYS A 27 -33.77 44.94 -23.19
CA LYS A 27 -33.15 43.63 -23.39
C LYS A 27 -33.23 43.02 -22.00
N GLY A 28 -34.34 42.33 -21.72
CA GLY A 28 -34.56 41.68 -20.43
C GLY A 28 -33.32 40.86 -20.13
N PHE A 29 -32.81 40.99 -18.91
CA PHE A 29 -31.76 40.09 -18.45
C PHE A 29 -32.39 38.71 -18.39
N LEU A 30 -32.14 37.90 -19.41
CA LEU A 30 -32.48 36.48 -19.37
C LEU A 30 -31.41 35.83 -18.50
N PRO A 31 -31.74 35.34 -17.31
CA PRO A 31 -30.78 34.61 -16.50
C PRO A 31 -30.24 33.42 -17.30
N SER A 32 -28.96 33.12 -17.14
CA SER A 32 -28.36 31.97 -17.78
C SER A 32 -29.06 30.69 -17.30
N PHE A 33 -29.41 29.81 -18.24
CA PHE A 33 -29.95 28.48 -17.92
C PHE A 33 -28.86 27.42 -17.78
N ASN A 34 -27.61 27.78 -18.10
CA ASN A 34 -26.49 26.87 -18.00
C ASN A 34 -26.11 26.76 -16.52
N PRO A 35 -26.28 25.58 -15.91
CA PRO A 35 -25.81 25.37 -14.55
C PRO A 35 -24.29 25.47 -14.54
N ILE A 36 -23.72 25.96 -13.45
CA ILE A 36 -22.26 25.98 -13.24
C ILE A 36 -21.99 25.32 -11.91
N ILE A 37 -21.03 24.41 -11.86
CA ILE A 37 -20.59 23.78 -10.62
C ILE A 37 -19.26 24.40 -10.19
N TYR A 38 -19.22 24.92 -8.96
CA TYR A 38 -18.01 25.45 -8.36
C TYR A 38 -17.27 24.42 -7.51
N ASN A 39 -17.98 23.69 -6.65
CA ASN A 39 -17.37 22.71 -5.76
C ASN A 39 -18.32 21.58 -5.37
N LEU A 40 -17.73 20.49 -4.87
CA LEU A 40 -18.42 19.37 -4.22
C LEU A 40 -18.05 19.35 -2.73
N SER A 41 -18.97 19.02 -1.84
CA SER A 41 -18.70 18.93 -0.40
C SER A 41 -17.63 17.89 -0.03
N THR A 42 -17.49 16.88 -0.88
CA THR A 42 -16.37 15.94 -0.90
C THR A 42 -16.07 15.60 -2.36
N ASN A 43 -14.80 15.34 -2.66
CA ASN A 43 -14.35 14.88 -3.98
C ASN A 43 -14.05 13.38 -4.00
N ASN A 44 -14.23 12.66 -2.88
CA ASN A 44 -14.09 11.22 -2.83
C ASN A 44 -15.00 10.53 -1.80
N THR A 45 -15.26 9.24 -2.01
CA THR A 45 -15.86 8.36 -1.01
C THR A 45 -15.52 6.90 -1.29
N ILE A 46 -15.92 6.03 -0.36
CA ILE A 46 -15.88 4.58 -0.53
C ILE A 46 -17.14 4.15 -1.32
N PRO A 47 -17.01 3.32 -2.38
CA PRO A 47 -18.14 2.69 -3.08
C PRO A 47 -19.17 2.01 -2.15
N ASN A 48 -20.43 1.88 -2.58
CA ASN A 48 -21.54 1.25 -1.84
C ASN A 48 -21.80 1.84 -0.43
N LYS A 49 -21.42 3.10 -0.21
CA LYS A 49 -21.77 3.85 0.99
C LYS A 49 -22.79 4.91 0.63
N TYR A 50 -23.88 4.98 1.40
CA TYR A 50 -24.82 6.10 1.36
C TYR A 50 -24.09 7.41 1.64
N THR A 51 -23.71 8.11 0.58
CA THR A 51 -22.95 9.36 0.62
C THR A 51 -23.76 10.41 -0.10
N VAL A 52 -24.19 11.42 0.65
CA VAL A 52 -24.81 12.63 0.08
C VAL A 52 -23.69 13.59 -0.28
N VAL A 53 -23.66 14.02 -1.54
CA VAL A 53 -22.73 15.04 -2.02
C VAL A 53 -23.51 16.33 -2.22
N TYR A 54 -23.08 17.40 -1.57
CA TYR A 54 -23.60 18.74 -1.83
C TYR A 54 -22.79 19.38 -2.96
N VAL A 55 -23.49 20.02 -3.89
CA VAL A 55 -22.92 20.68 -5.06
C VAL A 55 -23.21 22.17 -4.93
N SER A 56 -22.15 22.97 -4.77
CA SER A 56 -22.27 24.42 -4.81
C SER A 56 -22.03 24.94 -6.22
N GLY A 57 -22.81 25.93 -6.63
CA GLY A 57 -22.82 26.37 -8.01
C GLY A 57 -23.76 27.53 -8.27
N GLU A 58 -24.21 27.65 -9.51
CA GLU A 58 -25.17 28.64 -9.98
C GLU A 58 -26.17 28.06 -10.97
N ASN A 59 -27.32 28.73 -11.08
CA ASN A 59 -28.40 28.44 -12.04
C ASN A 59 -28.97 27.02 -11.92
N PHE A 60 -29.07 26.47 -10.71
CA PHE A 60 -29.86 25.26 -10.48
C PHE A 60 -31.36 25.61 -10.42
N PHE A 61 -32.21 24.70 -10.93
CA PHE A 61 -33.67 24.85 -10.93
C PHE A 61 -34.40 23.79 -10.09
N PRO A 62 -35.51 24.15 -9.43
CA PRO A 62 -36.30 23.24 -8.60
C PRO A 62 -37.15 22.25 -9.42
N ASN A 63 -37.99 21.46 -8.74
CA ASN A 63 -39.06 20.63 -9.32
C ASN A 63 -38.61 19.53 -10.29
N GLY A 64 -37.43 18.93 -10.05
CA GLY A 64 -36.92 17.81 -10.85
C GLY A 64 -36.40 18.21 -12.24
N ILE A 65 -36.30 19.50 -12.52
CA ILE A 65 -35.73 20.03 -13.76
C ILE A 65 -34.21 19.87 -13.78
N THR A 66 -33.57 20.04 -12.63
CA THR A 66 -32.14 19.79 -12.46
C THR A 66 -31.92 18.34 -12.06
N TYR A 67 -30.97 17.68 -12.71
CA TYR A 67 -30.45 16.38 -12.28
C TYR A 67 -28.92 16.35 -12.40
N VAL A 68 -28.30 15.32 -11.82
CA VAL A 68 -26.85 15.10 -11.93
C VAL A 68 -26.57 13.87 -12.80
N ASN A 69 -25.59 13.99 -13.68
CA ASN A 69 -24.90 12.85 -14.29
C ASN A 69 -23.62 12.59 -13.50
N PHE A 70 -23.39 11.33 -13.14
CA PHE A 70 -22.22 10.86 -12.39
C PHE A 70 -21.54 9.76 -13.20
N GLY A 71 -20.57 10.13 -14.04
CA GLY A 71 -19.98 9.25 -15.05
C GLY A 71 -21.03 8.59 -15.94
N GLY A 72 -21.09 7.26 -15.96
CA GLY A 72 -22.09 6.49 -16.72
C GLY A 72 -23.50 6.44 -16.08
N PHE A 73 -23.68 7.00 -14.88
CA PHE A 73 -24.99 7.08 -14.23
C PHE A 73 -25.68 8.39 -14.60
N HIS A 74 -26.75 8.29 -15.37
CA HIS A 74 -27.47 9.45 -15.88
C HIS A 74 -28.75 9.73 -15.09
N LYS A 75 -29.18 11.00 -15.06
CA LYS A 75 -30.46 11.43 -14.47
C LYS A 75 -30.61 11.08 -12.99
N ILE A 76 -29.53 11.25 -12.22
CA ILE A 76 -29.58 11.07 -10.77
C ILE A 76 -30.42 12.21 -10.17
N PRO A 77 -31.48 11.89 -9.40
CA PRO A 77 -32.33 12.90 -8.78
C PRO A 77 -31.54 13.70 -7.74
N VAL A 78 -31.90 14.98 -7.63
CA VAL A 78 -31.26 15.91 -6.69
C VAL A 78 -32.27 16.41 -5.67
N VAL A 79 -31.79 16.74 -4.48
CA VAL A 79 -32.53 17.57 -3.51
C VAL A 79 -32.14 19.02 -3.77
N PHE A 80 -33.13 19.84 -4.08
CA PHE A 80 -32.94 21.26 -4.34
C PHE A 80 -33.07 22.06 -3.04
N TYR A 81 -32.03 22.83 -2.69
CA TYR A 81 -32.08 23.77 -1.57
C TYR A 81 -32.20 25.22 -2.06
N SER A 82 -31.44 25.57 -3.09
CA SER A 82 -31.49 26.89 -3.73
C SER A 82 -30.89 26.82 -5.14
N SER A 83 -30.96 27.93 -5.88
CA SER A 83 -30.28 28.06 -7.18
C SER A 83 -28.75 27.95 -7.11
N PHE A 84 -28.19 27.91 -5.90
CA PHE A 84 -26.75 27.83 -5.63
C PHE A 84 -26.32 26.54 -4.95
N LEU A 85 -27.28 25.71 -4.50
CA LEU A 85 -27.00 24.52 -3.72
C LEU A 85 -28.02 23.40 -4.01
N ILE A 86 -27.49 22.27 -4.45
CA ILE A 86 -28.23 21.00 -4.58
C ILE A 86 -27.46 19.89 -3.87
N SER A 87 -28.09 18.75 -3.63
CA SER A 87 -27.39 17.53 -3.25
C SER A 87 -27.89 16.32 -4.02
N PHE A 88 -27.05 15.29 -4.13
CA PHE A 88 -27.43 14.01 -4.71
C PHE A 88 -26.81 12.85 -3.92
N LEU A 89 -27.40 11.66 -4.06
CA LEU A 89 -26.87 10.42 -3.51
C LEU A 89 -26.00 9.72 -4.56
N ILE A 90 -24.81 9.29 -4.17
CA ILE A 90 -23.96 8.46 -5.04
C ILE A 90 -24.63 7.10 -5.26
N PRO A 91 -24.74 6.62 -6.52
CA PRO A 91 -25.30 5.31 -6.81
C PRO A 91 -24.56 4.19 -6.06
N LEU A 92 -25.29 3.30 -5.38
CA LEU A 92 -24.69 2.21 -4.60
C LEU A 92 -23.95 1.19 -5.46
N GLN A 93 -24.38 1.04 -6.71
CA GLN A 93 -23.77 0.18 -7.73
C GLN A 93 -22.56 0.81 -8.43
N ALA A 94 -22.20 2.06 -8.10
CA ALA A 94 -20.98 2.67 -8.62
C ALA A 94 -19.75 1.99 -8.02
N ILE A 95 -18.83 1.57 -8.89
CA ILE A 95 -17.58 0.90 -8.55
C ILE A 95 -16.46 1.92 -8.30
N GLY A 96 -15.35 1.52 -7.69
CA GLY A 96 -14.17 2.39 -7.57
C GLY A 96 -13.75 2.92 -8.94
N GLY A 97 -13.47 4.21 -9.04
CA GLY A 97 -13.21 4.88 -10.32
C GLY A 97 -13.18 6.40 -10.26
N ASN A 98 -12.75 7.02 -11.36
CA ASN A 98 -12.93 8.45 -11.62
C ASN A 98 -14.28 8.69 -12.31
N TYR A 99 -15.07 9.61 -11.76
CA TYR A 99 -16.39 9.97 -12.26
C TYR A 99 -16.43 11.46 -12.59
N SER A 100 -16.98 11.79 -13.75
CA SER A 100 -17.35 13.16 -14.10
C SER A 100 -18.70 13.49 -13.47
N VAL A 101 -18.77 14.57 -12.70
CA VAL A 101 -20.00 15.10 -12.11
C VAL A 101 -20.45 16.30 -12.93
N VAL A 102 -21.64 16.19 -13.52
CA VAL A 102 -22.23 17.24 -14.37
C VAL A 102 -23.67 17.47 -13.95
N ALA A 103 -24.03 18.71 -13.66
CA ALA A 103 -25.41 19.12 -13.46
C ALA A 103 -26.05 19.40 -14.82
N VAL A 104 -27.29 18.98 -14.99
CA VAL A 104 -28.05 19.17 -16.23
C VAL A 104 -29.40 19.78 -15.89
N ASN A 105 -29.71 20.90 -16.55
CA ASN A 105 -31.02 21.51 -16.51
C ASN A 105 -31.83 21.11 -17.74
N ILE A 106 -33.09 20.72 -17.54
CA ILE A 106 -34.06 20.52 -18.62
C ILE A 106 -34.85 21.81 -18.84
N TYR A 107 -34.55 22.53 -19.91
CA TYR A 107 -35.27 23.76 -20.25
C TYR A 107 -36.29 23.53 -21.35
N ASN A 108 -37.53 23.95 -21.13
CA ASN A 108 -38.52 24.07 -22.19
C ASN A 108 -38.64 25.56 -22.50
N ASP A 109 -38.63 25.95 -23.78
CA ASP A 109 -38.67 27.36 -24.22
C ASP A 109 -39.86 28.18 -23.69
N ASN A 110 -40.84 27.51 -23.06
CA ASN A 110 -41.90 28.11 -22.27
C ASN A 110 -41.61 27.98 -20.77
N PHE A 111 -41.33 29.11 -20.11
CA PHE A 111 -41.16 29.26 -18.65
C PHE A 111 -42.35 28.82 -17.78
N SER A 112 -43.48 28.43 -18.39
CA SER A 112 -44.71 28.01 -17.69
C SER A 112 -45.53 27.05 -18.57
N PRO A 113 -45.14 25.78 -18.75
CA PRO A 113 -46.07 24.85 -19.37
C PRO A 113 -47.21 24.54 -18.38
N PRO A 114 -48.47 24.56 -18.83
CA PRO A 114 -49.55 23.89 -18.11
C PRO A 114 -49.16 22.42 -17.85
N VAL A 115 -49.54 21.88 -16.69
CA VAL A 115 -49.11 20.61 -16.07
C VAL A 115 -49.16 19.35 -16.99
N ASN A 116 -49.76 19.42 -18.18
CA ASN A 116 -50.09 18.28 -19.03
C ASN A 116 -49.37 18.21 -20.39
N TYR A 117 -48.33 19.01 -20.65
CA TYR A 117 -47.61 18.95 -21.94
C TYR A 117 -46.18 18.42 -21.79
N SER A 118 -45.86 17.32 -22.48
CA SER A 118 -44.49 16.87 -22.67
C SER A 118 -43.84 17.62 -23.83
N TYR A 119 -43.05 18.64 -23.55
CA TYR A 119 -42.17 19.24 -24.54
C TYR A 119 -40.82 18.51 -24.51
N SER A 120 -40.17 18.39 -25.67
CA SER A 120 -38.80 17.92 -25.77
C SER A 120 -37.87 18.98 -25.17
N GLY A 121 -37.55 18.87 -23.89
CA GLY A 121 -36.70 19.85 -23.22
C GLY A 121 -35.28 19.88 -23.77
N HIS A 122 -34.77 21.08 -23.98
CA HIS A 122 -33.37 21.33 -24.28
C HIS A 122 -32.52 21.08 -23.03
N LEU A 123 -31.46 20.28 -23.19
CA LEU A 123 -30.54 19.93 -22.10
C LEU A 123 -29.40 20.95 -22.05
N ASN A 124 -29.22 21.60 -20.90
CA ASN A 124 -28.10 22.50 -20.65
C ASN A 124 -27.17 21.87 -19.60
N TYR A 125 -25.90 21.68 -19.96
CA TYR A 125 -24.90 20.99 -19.14
C TYR A 125 -23.98 21.99 -18.44
N SER A 126 -23.58 21.67 -17.22
CA SER A 126 -22.52 22.40 -16.52
C SER A 126 -21.13 22.02 -17.00
N ASN A 127 -20.12 22.71 -16.48
CA ASN A 127 -18.77 22.16 -16.41
C ASN A 127 -18.75 20.83 -15.63
N SER A 128 -17.73 20.02 -15.88
CA SER A 128 -17.50 18.76 -15.17
C SER A 128 -16.53 18.95 -14.01
N LEU A 129 -16.86 18.38 -12.85
CA LEU A 129 -15.89 18.16 -11.77
C LEU A 129 -15.56 16.67 -11.64
N ASN A 130 -14.31 16.37 -11.28
CA ASN A 130 -13.89 14.98 -11.03
C ASN A 130 -14.25 14.56 -9.61
N TYR A 131 -14.81 13.36 -9.49
CA TYR A 131 -15.10 12.69 -8.23
C TYR A 131 -14.46 11.31 -8.22
N PHE A 132 -13.76 10.97 -7.14
CA PHE A 132 -13.04 9.72 -7.04
C PHE A 132 -13.70 8.74 -6.07
N LEU A 133 -14.20 7.62 -6.60
CA LEU A 133 -14.57 6.49 -5.78
C LEU A 133 -13.33 5.64 -5.50
N LEU A 134 -12.99 5.49 -4.22
CA LEU A 134 -11.81 4.74 -3.80
C LEU A 134 -11.83 3.32 -4.36
N HIS A 135 -10.70 2.86 -4.88
CA HIS A 135 -10.52 1.48 -5.37
C HIS A 135 -10.15 0.51 -4.24
N TYR A 136 -9.41 1.01 -3.25
CA TYR A 136 -9.01 0.29 -2.06
C TYR A 136 -8.75 1.26 -0.90
N LYS A 137 -8.68 0.73 0.31
CA LYS A 137 -8.22 1.42 1.51
C LYS A 137 -7.19 0.54 2.21
N ILE A 138 -6.03 1.10 2.53
CA ILE A 138 -4.98 0.42 3.26
C ILE A 138 -4.61 1.19 4.53
N THR A 139 -4.32 0.45 5.59
CA THR A 139 -3.81 0.98 6.87
C THR A 139 -2.50 0.28 7.21
N GLY A 140 -1.55 1.00 7.82
CA GLY A 140 -0.21 0.49 8.14
C GLY A 140 0.87 1.33 7.46
N SER A 141 2.10 0.82 7.45
CA SER A 141 3.24 1.43 6.75
C SER A 141 3.37 0.80 5.36
N TYR A 142 3.24 1.60 4.31
CA TYR A 142 3.27 1.15 2.93
C TYR A 142 3.78 2.25 2.00
N ASP A 143 4.36 1.83 0.88
CA ASP A 143 4.71 2.69 -0.24
C ASP A 143 3.92 2.29 -1.48
N ILE A 144 3.49 3.28 -2.28
CA ILE A 144 2.80 3.07 -3.55
C ILE A 144 3.70 3.55 -4.69
N SER A 145 3.87 2.71 -5.69
CA SER A 145 4.56 3.03 -6.94
C SER A 145 3.82 2.43 -8.14
N LYS A 146 4.39 2.56 -9.33
CA LYS A 146 3.89 2.00 -10.59
C LYS A 146 5.06 1.54 -11.45
N ASN A 147 4.83 0.59 -12.35
CA ASN A 147 5.81 0.17 -13.36
C ASN A 147 5.15 0.05 -14.75
N SER A 148 5.84 -0.54 -15.73
CA SER A 148 5.33 -0.71 -17.10
C SER A 148 4.11 -1.63 -17.20
N ASP A 149 3.98 -2.58 -16.28
CA ASP A 149 3.01 -3.69 -16.36
C ASP A 149 1.82 -3.51 -15.39
N TYR A 150 2.05 -2.79 -14.29
CA TYR A 150 1.10 -2.53 -13.23
C TYR A 150 1.01 -1.04 -12.91
N ASN A 151 -0.20 -0.48 -13.02
CA ASN A 151 -0.46 0.90 -12.63
C ASN A 151 -0.47 1.11 -11.10
N THR A 152 -0.52 0.02 -10.33
CA THR A 152 -0.50 0.03 -8.86
C THR A 152 0.41 -1.06 -8.30
N VAL A 153 1.47 -0.64 -7.60
CA VAL A 153 2.40 -1.51 -6.86
C VAL A 153 2.45 -1.03 -5.40
N ILE A 154 1.99 -1.86 -4.48
CA ILE A 154 1.99 -1.55 -3.03
C ILE A 154 3.07 -2.39 -2.36
N THR A 155 4.03 -1.74 -1.70
CA THR A 155 5.10 -2.40 -0.94
C THR A 155 4.88 -2.21 0.56
N LEU A 156 4.94 -3.30 1.32
CA LEU A 156 4.59 -3.34 2.75
C LEU A 156 5.78 -3.84 3.55
N THR A 157 6.19 -3.03 4.52
CA THR A 157 7.31 -3.32 5.44
C THR A 157 6.85 -3.49 6.89
N ALA A 158 5.56 -3.31 7.15
CA ALA A 158 4.92 -3.54 8.43
C ALA A 158 3.52 -4.16 8.25
N ASP A 159 3.02 -4.76 9.33
CA ASP A 159 1.66 -5.29 9.40
C ASP A 159 0.64 -4.26 8.93
N SER A 160 -0.23 -4.70 8.04
CA SER A 160 -1.18 -3.85 7.34
C SER A 160 -2.52 -4.54 7.15
N THR A 161 -3.53 -3.75 6.85
CA THR A 161 -4.84 -4.23 6.45
C THR A 161 -5.25 -3.51 5.18
N ILE A 162 -5.70 -4.27 4.18
CA ILE A 162 -6.23 -3.71 2.93
C ILE A 162 -7.67 -4.18 2.71
N VAL A 163 -8.52 -3.26 2.25
CA VAL A 163 -9.89 -3.52 1.81
C VAL A 163 -10.00 -3.08 0.36
N PHE A 164 -10.50 -3.95 -0.51
CA PHE A 164 -10.75 -3.62 -1.90
C PHE A 164 -12.23 -3.31 -2.13
N TYR A 165 -12.50 -2.31 -2.96
CA TYR A 165 -13.86 -1.87 -3.28
C TYR A 165 -14.30 -2.26 -4.70
N ASN A 166 -13.44 -2.95 -5.44
CA ASN A 166 -13.73 -3.67 -6.67
C ASN A 166 -13.06 -5.05 -6.62
N THR A 167 -13.41 -5.90 -7.57
CA THR A 167 -12.72 -7.17 -7.82
C THR A 167 -11.46 -6.92 -8.63
N TYR A 168 -10.33 -7.45 -8.15
CA TYR A 168 -9.06 -7.45 -8.88
C TYR A 168 -8.45 -8.85 -8.83
N GLN A 169 -7.61 -9.16 -9.81
CA GLN A 169 -6.60 -10.20 -9.68
C GLN A 169 -5.34 -9.54 -9.10
N ILE A 170 -4.99 -9.90 -7.88
CA ILE A 170 -3.81 -9.38 -7.20
C ILE A 170 -2.68 -10.36 -7.41
N TYR A 171 -1.61 -9.91 -8.07
CA TYR A 171 -0.34 -10.61 -8.08
C TYR A 171 0.46 -10.20 -6.85
N PHE A 172 1.15 -11.15 -6.23
CA PHE A 172 1.90 -10.86 -5.01
C PHE A 172 3.27 -11.51 -5.00
N THR A 173 4.18 -10.87 -4.26
CA THR A 173 5.43 -11.45 -3.76
C THR A 173 5.46 -11.24 -2.25
N ALA A 174 5.66 -12.30 -1.48
CA ALA A 174 5.81 -12.23 -0.04
C ALA A 174 7.12 -12.90 0.38
N VAL A 175 7.87 -12.23 1.24
CA VAL A 175 9.15 -12.72 1.77
C VAL A 175 9.04 -12.82 3.29
N GLY A 176 9.33 -13.99 3.86
CA GLY A 176 9.38 -14.17 5.32
C GLY A 176 10.55 -13.41 5.94
N GLY A 177 10.51 -13.17 7.26
CA GLY A 177 11.66 -12.58 7.95
C GLY A 177 12.85 -13.54 7.96
N GLY A 178 14.07 -13.04 7.78
CA GLY A 178 15.27 -13.88 7.85
C GLY A 178 15.60 -14.28 9.29
N GLY A 179 16.36 -15.36 9.49
CA GLY A 179 16.84 -15.75 10.82
C GLY A 179 18.02 -14.90 11.28
N GLY A 180 18.21 -14.77 12.59
CA GLY A 180 19.41 -14.12 13.15
C GLY A 180 20.61 -15.06 13.17
N GLY A 181 21.82 -14.52 13.03
CA GLY A 181 23.07 -15.28 13.14
C GLY A 181 23.41 -15.62 14.59
N ALA A 182 24.23 -16.64 14.82
CA ALA A 182 24.75 -16.98 16.15
C ALA A 182 25.83 -15.99 16.58
N GLY A 183 25.99 -15.80 17.90
CA GLY A 183 27.11 -15.05 18.46
C GLY A 183 28.44 -15.79 18.32
N GLY A 184 29.55 -15.06 18.18
CA GLY A 184 30.88 -15.65 18.13
C GLY A 184 31.34 -16.21 19.47
N ALA A 185 32.25 -17.18 19.47
CA ALA A 185 32.81 -17.81 20.66
C ALA A 185 34.29 -17.46 20.86
N TYR A 186 34.71 -17.37 22.14
CA TYR A 186 36.10 -17.16 22.52
C TYR A 186 36.73 -18.50 22.87
N ILE A 187 37.78 -18.92 22.17
CA ILE A 187 38.49 -20.17 22.49
C ILE A 187 39.99 -19.94 22.39
N ASN A 188 40.67 -20.17 23.52
CA ASN A 188 42.06 -19.91 23.94
C ASN A 188 43.24 -19.86 22.92
N SER A 189 43.05 -20.13 21.62
CA SER A 189 44.02 -19.78 20.56
C SER A 189 43.48 -19.91 19.13
N THR A 190 42.32 -20.56 18.92
CA THR A 190 41.83 -20.88 17.57
C THR A 190 40.49 -20.27 17.18
N GLY A 191 39.72 -19.63 18.08
CA GLY A 191 38.50 -18.86 17.76
C GLY A 191 37.39 -19.60 16.99
N GLY A 192 36.14 -19.56 17.47
CA GLY A 192 35.00 -20.13 16.73
C GLY A 192 34.08 -19.03 16.21
N GLY A 193 33.94 -18.89 14.89
CA GLY A 193 32.96 -17.99 14.29
C GLY A 193 31.52 -18.48 14.51
N GLY A 194 30.59 -17.56 14.72
CA GLY A 194 29.15 -17.86 14.77
C GLY A 194 28.61 -18.18 13.37
N GLY A 195 27.68 -19.13 13.26
CA GLY A 195 26.99 -19.40 12.00
C GLY A 195 26.03 -18.27 11.60
N GLY A 196 25.93 -17.97 10.30
CA GLY A 196 24.96 -16.99 9.80
C GLY A 196 23.52 -17.49 9.87
N GLY A 197 22.55 -16.58 9.94
CA GLY A 197 21.12 -16.91 9.86
C GLY A 197 20.68 -17.24 8.44
N GLY A 198 19.63 -18.05 8.29
CA GLY A 198 19.04 -18.38 7.00
C GLY A 198 18.15 -17.25 6.46
N GLY A 199 18.02 -17.15 5.15
CA GLY A 199 17.07 -16.23 4.51
C GLY A 199 15.61 -16.70 4.65
N GLY A 200 14.69 -15.75 4.61
CA GLY A 200 13.24 -15.99 4.55
C GLY A 200 12.83 -16.64 3.23
N GLU A 201 11.76 -17.43 3.28
CA GLU A 201 11.14 -17.98 2.07
C GLU A 201 10.54 -16.84 1.23
N VAL A 202 10.70 -16.94 -0.09
CA VAL A 202 10.03 -16.08 -1.06
C VAL A 202 8.91 -16.89 -1.73
N ILE A 203 7.68 -16.41 -1.61
CA ILE A 203 6.53 -16.96 -2.33
C ILE A 203 5.97 -15.91 -3.28
N THR A 204 5.50 -16.37 -4.44
CA THR A 204 4.85 -15.54 -5.44
C THR A 204 3.61 -16.25 -5.96
N GLY A 205 2.59 -15.49 -6.30
CA GLY A 205 1.39 -16.05 -6.88
C GLY A 205 0.38 -14.97 -7.21
N TYR A 206 -0.87 -15.38 -7.35
CA TYR A 206 -1.98 -14.45 -7.49
C TYR A 206 -3.20 -14.96 -6.72
N PHE A 207 -4.10 -14.05 -6.37
CA PHE A 207 -5.42 -14.36 -5.84
C PHE A 207 -6.44 -13.32 -6.29
N SER A 208 -7.71 -13.73 -6.39
CA SER A 208 -8.80 -12.80 -6.66
C SER A 208 -9.30 -12.19 -5.37
N VAL A 209 -9.48 -10.87 -5.35
CA VAL A 209 -10.06 -10.18 -4.19
C VAL A 209 -11.57 -10.03 -4.35
N GLY A 210 -12.28 -10.26 -3.24
CA GLY A 210 -13.69 -9.97 -3.12
C GLY A 210 -13.90 -8.52 -2.67
N ILE A 211 -15.02 -7.95 -3.10
CA ILE A 211 -15.41 -6.59 -2.75
C ILE A 211 -15.74 -6.53 -1.24
N TYR A 212 -15.29 -5.47 -0.56
CA TYR A 212 -15.46 -5.23 0.88
C TYR A 212 -14.85 -6.28 1.82
N HIS A 213 -14.03 -7.19 1.28
CA HIS A 213 -13.28 -8.12 2.12
C HIS A 213 -12.05 -7.44 2.70
N GLN A 214 -11.81 -7.70 3.98
CA GLN A 214 -10.65 -7.23 4.71
C GLN A 214 -9.55 -8.30 4.64
N TYR A 215 -8.40 -7.92 4.09
CA TYR A 215 -7.21 -8.74 3.99
C TYR A 215 -6.19 -8.25 5.01
N LYS A 216 -5.87 -9.10 6.00
CA LYS A 216 -4.78 -8.87 6.93
C LYS A 216 -3.47 -9.33 6.30
N LEU A 217 -2.50 -8.44 6.28
CA LEU A 217 -1.17 -8.66 5.71
C LEU A 217 -0.18 -8.55 6.86
N THR A 218 0.43 -9.67 7.25
CA THR A 218 1.45 -9.69 8.31
C THR A 218 2.82 -9.79 7.67
N VAL A 219 3.69 -8.83 7.99
CA VAL A 219 5.06 -8.82 7.49
C VAL A 219 5.94 -9.58 8.47
N GLY A 220 6.70 -10.55 7.97
CA GLY A 220 7.64 -11.32 8.78
C GLY A 220 8.64 -10.41 9.47
N ILE A 221 9.00 -10.73 10.70
CA ILE A 221 10.01 -10.01 11.48
C ILE A 221 11.28 -10.85 11.42
N GLY A 222 12.42 -10.18 11.20
CA GLY A 222 13.72 -10.84 11.25
C GLY A 222 14.01 -11.40 12.64
N GLY A 223 14.74 -12.51 12.69
CA GLY A 223 15.21 -13.11 13.93
C GLY A 223 16.28 -12.26 14.62
N ASN A 224 16.33 -12.33 15.94
CA ASN A 224 17.38 -11.68 16.72
C ASN A 224 18.70 -12.43 16.57
N GLY A 225 19.80 -11.69 16.51
CA GLY A 225 21.12 -12.28 16.59
C GLY A 225 21.40 -12.88 17.97
N GLY A 226 22.23 -13.92 17.99
CA GLY A 226 22.67 -14.57 19.21
C GLY A 226 23.71 -13.75 19.96
N THR A 227 23.73 -13.86 21.29
CA THR A 227 24.69 -13.14 22.12
C THR A 227 26.07 -13.79 22.07
N LYS A 228 27.13 -12.99 22.02
CA LYS A 228 28.51 -13.45 22.04
C LYS A 228 28.86 -14.26 23.28
N GLY A 229 29.82 -15.17 23.11
CA GLY A 229 30.45 -15.91 24.19
C GLY A 229 31.54 -15.11 24.89
N SER A 230 32.06 -15.68 25.97
CA SER A 230 33.21 -15.20 26.74
C SER A 230 34.29 -16.29 26.81
N ILE A 231 35.43 -16.01 27.45
CA ILE A 231 36.48 -17.00 27.69
C ILE A 231 35.93 -18.25 28.40
N SER A 232 34.87 -18.10 29.19
CA SER A 232 34.26 -19.17 29.98
C SER A 232 32.87 -19.59 29.50
N SER A 233 32.38 -19.06 28.36
CA SER A 233 31.04 -19.38 27.86
C SER A 233 30.95 -19.35 26.34
N LEU A 234 30.21 -20.30 25.77
CA LEU A 234 29.91 -20.32 24.33
C LEU A 234 29.00 -19.14 23.94
N GLY A 235 29.05 -18.76 22.66
CA GLY A 235 28.05 -17.88 22.06
C GLY A 235 26.69 -18.57 21.99
N LYS A 236 25.62 -17.78 22.05
CA LYS A 236 24.24 -18.29 21.90
C LYS A 236 23.81 -18.26 20.44
N ASP A 237 22.86 -19.13 20.13
CA ASP A 237 22.17 -19.14 18.84
C ASP A 237 21.37 -17.86 18.62
N GLY A 238 21.15 -17.52 17.35
CA GLY A 238 20.14 -16.53 16.98
C GLY A 238 18.72 -17.07 17.17
N SER A 239 17.71 -16.27 16.81
CA SER A 239 16.33 -16.74 16.69
C SER A 239 15.92 -16.85 15.22
N SER A 240 14.96 -17.73 14.93
CA SER A 240 14.34 -17.78 13.60
C SER A 240 13.53 -16.50 13.33
N GLY A 241 13.39 -16.14 12.05
CA GLY A 241 12.47 -15.11 11.61
C GLY A 241 11.02 -15.58 11.63
N THR A 242 10.08 -14.65 11.60
CA THR A 242 8.64 -14.96 11.56
C THR A 242 8.12 -14.93 10.12
N PRO A 243 7.04 -15.68 9.82
CA PRO A 243 6.51 -15.75 8.47
C PRO A 243 5.78 -14.47 8.05
N SER A 244 5.84 -14.15 6.75
CA SER A 244 4.89 -13.22 6.13
C SER A 244 3.61 -13.94 5.75
N THR A 245 2.44 -13.34 6.03
CA THR A 245 1.15 -13.94 5.68
C THR A 245 0.20 -12.95 4.99
N ILE A 246 -0.60 -13.48 4.07
CA ILE A 246 -1.72 -12.79 3.42
C ILE A 246 -2.99 -13.58 3.75
N SER A 247 -3.92 -12.99 4.52
CA SER A 247 -5.18 -13.64 4.86
C SER A 247 -6.22 -13.40 3.77
N ALA A 248 -6.20 -14.20 2.70
CA ALA A 248 -7.09 -14.03 1.54
C ALA A 248 -8.15 -15.15 1.43
N GLY A 249 -8.69 -15.63 2.56
CA GLY A 249 -9.47 -16.88 2.60
C GLY A 249 -8.60 -18.13 2.42
N ILE A 250 -7.48 -18.01 1.70
CA ILE A 250 -6.33 -18.92 1.68
C ILE A 250 -5.17 -18.19 2.37
N VAL A 251 -4.52 -18.85 3.32
CA VAL A 251 -3.34 -18.30 4.00
C VAL A 251 -2.11 -18.61 3.16
N PHE A 252 -1.62 -17.61 2.43
CA PHE A 252 -0.29 -17.68 1.84
C PHE A 252 0.74 -17.40 2.94
N LYS A 253 1.71 -18.29 3.14
CA LYS A 253 2.69 -18.21 4.22
C LYS A 253 4.10 -18.34 3.66
N ALA A 254 4.84 -17.24 3.68
CA ALA A 254 6.27 -17.23 3.41
C ALA A 254 6.98 -17.48 4.75
N ARG A 255 7.59 -18.66 4.94
CA ARG A 255 8.27 -19.04 6.18
C ARG A 255 9.47 -18.14 6.48
N GLY A 256 9.73 -17.90 7.77
CA GLY A 256 10.94 -17.19 8.16
C GLY A 256 12.18 -18.09 8.09
N GLY A 257 13.36 -17.47 7.97
CA GLY A 257 14.63 -18.17 8.01
C GLY A 257 14.96 -18.72 9.39
N GLY A 258 15.68 -19.83 9.46
CA GLY A 258 16.19 -20.43 10.68
C GLY A 258 17.38 -19.68 11.27
N CYS A 259 17.56 -19.78 12.58
CA CYS A 259 18.71 -19.20 13.28
C CYS A 259 20.04 -19.86 12.88
N GLY A 260 21.13 -19.11 12.99
CA GLY A 260 22.47 -19.69 13.05
C GLY A 260 22.71 -20.37 14.40
N PHE A 261 23.52 -21.44 14.38
CA PHE A 261 23.87 -22.21 15.56
C PHE A 261 25.33 -21.98 15.98
N GLY A 262 25.53 -21.80 17.29
CA GLY A 262 26.83 -21.91 17.92
C GLY A 262 27.31 -23.37 17.97
N ASP A 263 28.62 -23.56 18.01
CA ASP A 263 29.21 -24.90 18.15
C ASP A 263 29.02 -25.45 19.58
N GLU A 264 28.34 -26.60 19.71
CA GLU A 264 28.04 -27.23 21.00
C GLU A 264 29.14 -28.21 21.47
N THR A 265 30.09 -28.63 20.63
CA THR A 265 30.92 -29.81 20.96
C THR A 265 32.36 -29.83 20.44
N THR A 266 32.78 -29.01 19.47
CA THR A 266 34.13 -29.16 18.88
C THR A 266 34.76 -27.86 18.35
N VAL A 267 35.45 -27.13 19.23
CA VAL A 267 36.31 -25.94 18.96
C VAL A 267 36.41 -25.52 17.48
N GLY A 268 35.63 -24.52 17.08
CA GLY A 268 35.89 -23.75 15.86
C GLY A 268 34.82 -23.78 14.77
N ASN A 269 33.64 -24.38 15.02
CA ASN A 269 32.76 -24.83 13.95
C ASN A 269 31.29 -24.34 14.07
N GLY A 270 31.03 -23.04 13.83
CA GLY A 270 29.67 -22.50 13.77
C GLY A 270 28.87 -23.05 12.57
N LYS A 271 27.61 -23.47 12.78
CA LYS A 271 26.73 -23.99 11.72
C LYS A 271 25.75 -22.91 11.24
N GLY A 272 25.64 -22.75 9.93
CA GLY A 272 24.69 -21.82 9.32
C GLY A 272 23.24 -22.24 9.56
N GLY A 273 22.34 -21.28 9.64
CA GLY A 273 20.90 -21.49 9.75
C GLY A 273 20.26 -21.96 8.45
N ARG A 274 19.22 -22.78 8.56
CA ARG A 274 18.42 -23.22 7.40
C ARG A 274 17.59 -22.05 6.87
N SER A 275 17.37 -21.98 5.56
CA SER A 275 16.39 -21.04 5.00
C SER A 275 14.95 -21.43 5.40
N GLY A 276 13.99 -20.53 5.17
CA GLY A 276 12.58 -20.81 5.45
C GLY A 276 11.96 -21.95 4.63
N ASN A 277 12.55 -22.30 3.48
CA ASN A 277 12.11 -23.42 2.65
C ASN A 277 13.32 -24.03 1.95
N ASP A 278 13.63 -25.29 2.26
CA ASP A 278 14.74 -26.11 1.76
C ASP A 278 14.81 -26.25 0.21
N THR A 279 13.93 -25.56 -0.55
CA THR A 279 13.84 -25.63 -2.02
C THR A 279 14.12 -24.32 -2.77
N LEU A 280 14.02 -23.14 -2.15
CA LEU A 280 14.22 -21.83 -2.85
C LEU A 280 15.05 -20.81 -2.07
N GLY A 281 15.08 -20.86 -0.74
CA GLY A 281 16.19 -20.32 0.02
C GLY A 281 17.14 -21.49 0.24
N GLY A 282 18.42 -21.38 -0.05
CA GLY A 282 19.32 -22.54 0.03
C GLY A 282 19.33 -23.17 1.42
N ALA A 283 19.51 -24.49 1.47
CA ALA A 283 19.80 -25.14 2.75
C ALA A 283 21.16 -24.64 3.25
N GLY A 284 21.16 -24.00 4.43
CA GLY A 284 22.40 -23.66 5.16
C GLY A 284 23.35 -24.85 5.18
N ASN A 285 24.64 -24.61 4.98
CA ASN A 285 25.61 -25.69 5.12
C ASN A 285 25.70 -26.05 6.61
N LEU A 286 25.16 -27.21 6.98
CA LEU A 286 25.23 -27.76 8.33
C LEU A 286 26.61 -28.36 8.65
N SER A 287 27.47 -28.48 7.63
CA SER A 287 28.87 -28.87 7.77
C SER A 287 29.72 -27.62 8.05
N PRO A 288 30.55 -27.63 9.11
CA PRO A 288 31.44 -26.52 9.42
C PRO A 288 32.40 -26.18 8.28
N GLY A 289 32.66 -24.88 8.05
CA GLY A 289 33.65 -24.40 7.07
C GLY A 289 33.31 -24.65 5.59
N GLY A 290 32.12 -25.14 5.26
CA GLY A 290 31.69 -25.35 3.88
C GLY A 290 30.84 -24.20 3.35
N PHE A 291 31.03 -23.85 2.07
CA PHE A 291 30.19 -22.85 1.40
C PHE A 291 28.72 -23.30 1.38
N GLY A 292 27.80 -22.39 1.71
CA GLY A 292 26.38 -22.57 1.40
C GLY A 292 26.20 -22.48 -0.12
N THR A 293 25.26 -23.23 -0.69
CA THR A 293 24.85 -23.05 -2.09
C THR A 293 23.47 -22.41 -2.12
N ASN A 294 23.17 -21.66 -3.18
CA ASN A 294 21.79 -21.31 -3.54
C ASN A 294 21.04 -20.36 -2.56
N GLY A 295 21.65 -19.27 -2.09
CA GLY A 295 20.98 -18.34 -1.17
C GLY A 295 20.82 -18.87 0.27
N ALA A 296 21.54 -19.94 0.59
CA ALA A 296 21.66 -20.50 1.93
C ALA A 296 22.36 -19.55 2.91
N GLY A 297 22.02 -19.65 4.20
CA GLY A 297 22.87 -19.14 5.28
C GLY A 297 24.28 -19.68 5.11
N GLY A 298 25.27 -18.79 5.03
CA GLY A 298 26.65 -19.21 5.00
C GLY A 298 26.99 -19.93 6.30
N GLY A 299 27.57 -21.14 6.19
CA GLY A 299 28.22 -21.78 7.34
C GLY A 299 29.27 -20.84 7.93
N GLY A 300 29.48 -20.92 9.24
CA GLY A 300 30.59 -20.22 9.87
C GLY A 300 31.90 -20.78 9.30
N GLY A 301 32.78 -19.89 8.84
CA GLY A 301 34.12 -20.30 8.45
C GLY A 301 34.86 -20.86 9.66
N ALA A 302 35.46 -22.04 9.52
CA ALA A 302 36.57 -22.42 10.38
C ALA A 302 37.74 -21.43 10.17
N THR A 303 38.75 -21.44 11.04
CA THR A 303 39.99 -20.67 10.83
C THR A 303 40.51 -20.80 9.40
N ASN A 304 40.66 -19.66 8.71
CA ASN A 304 41.10 -19.56 7.30
C ASN A 304 40.14 -20.12 6.22
N ALA A 305 38.85 -20.35 6.51
CA ALA A 305 37.84 -20.70 5.52
C ALA A 305 36.89 -19.53 5.24
N ALA A 306 36.62 -19.24 3.97
CA ALA A 306 35.67 -18.20 3.57
C ALA A 306 34.23 -18.60 3.93
N GLY A 307 33.46 -17.63 4.44
CA GLY A 307 32.03 -17.78 4.68
C GLY A 307 31.25 -18.02 3.38
N GLY A 308 30.08 -18.66 3.48
CA GLY A 308 29.30 -19.16 2.34
C GLY A 308 29.09 -18.18 1.18
N ASP A 309 29.17 -18.73 -0.03
CA ASP A 309 29.06 -17.99 -1.29
C ASP A 309 27.58 -17.65 -1.58
N THR A 310 27.31 -16.38 -1.86
CA THR A 310 25.96 -15.90 -2.14
C THR A 310 25.63 -16.09 -3.62
N ASN A 311 25.62 -17.34 -4.10
CA ASN A 311 25.17 -17.60 -5.46
C ASN A 311 23.76 -17.03 -5.68
N LEU A 312 23.68 -16.03 -6.57
CA LEU A 312 22.46 -15.32 -6.93
C LEU A 312 21.43 -16.31 -7.46
N LEU A 313 20.42 -16.61 -6.65
CA LEU A 313 19.33 -17.47 -7.07
C LEU A 313 18.35 -16.65 -7.89
N TYR A 314 18.48 -16.75 -9.20
CA TYR A 314 17.54 -16.17 -10.14
C TYR A 314 16.40 -17.15 -10.39
N LYS A 315 15.20 -16.83 -9.91
CA LYS A 315 13.98 -17.40 -10.49
C LYS A 315 13.36 -16.35 -11.40
N THR A 316 13.39 -16.61 -12.70
CA THR A 316 12.59 -15.83 -13.66
C THR A 316 11.15 -16.27 -13.46
N ILE A 317 10.34 -15.38 -12.90
CA ILE A 317 8.92 -15.63 -12.77
C ILE A 317 8.27 -15.05 -14.04
N PRO A 318 7.43 -15.81 -14.76
CA PRO A 318 6.69 -15.26 -15.89
C PRO A 318 5.98 -13.98 -15.44
N TYR A 319 6.10 -12.89 -16.22
CA TYR A 319 5.56 -11.55 -15.96
C TYR A 319 6.30 -10.66 -14.94
N TYR A 320 7.42 -11.10 -14.36
CA TYR A 320 7.96 -10.48 -13.13
C TYR A 320 9.44 -10.09 -13.15
N GLY A 321 10.15 -10.34 -14.25
CA GLY A 321 11.60 -10.27 -14.22
C GLY A 321 12.18 -11.27 -13.20
N ARG A 322 13.38 -10.99 -12.70
CA ARG A 322 14.11 -11.89 -11.79
C ARG A 322 13.69 -11.59 -10.35
N VAL A 323 13.11 -12.58 -9.66
CA VAL A 323 12.94 -12.53 -8.21
C VAL A 323 14.13 -13.20 -7.56
N PHE A 324 14.79 -12.47 -6.66
CA PHE A 324 15.96 -12.96 -5.93
C PHE A 324 15.48 -13.65 -4.65
N GLY A 325 16.03 -14.82 -4.34
CA GLY A 325 15.87 -15.42 -3.01
C GLY A 325 16.42 -14.48 -1.93
N ALA A 326 15.82 -14.49 -0.74
CA ALA A 326 16.42 -13.81 0.39
C ALA A 326 17.73 -14.53 0.76
N GLY A 327 18.86 -13.86 0.57
CA GLY A 327 20.17 -14.44 0.85
C GLY A 327 20.34 -14.68 2.36
N GLY A 328 20.93 -15.82 2.71
CA GLY A 328 21.40 -16.03 4.08
C GLY A 328 22.58 -15.11 4.43
N GLY A 329 22.77 -14.86 5.73
CA GLY A 329 23.90 -14.08 6.21
C GLY A 329 25.18 -14.92 6.17
N GLY A 330 26.31 -14.30 5.82
CA GLY A 330 27.63 -14.92 5.97
C GLY A 330 28.13 -14.83 7.41
N GLY A 331 28.81 -15.88 7.90
CA GLY A 331 29.57 -15.82 9.14
C GLY A 331 31.00 -15.31 8.90
N ALA A 332 31.52 -14.49 9.82
CA ALA A 332 32.95 -14.13 9.81
C ALA A 332 33.78 -15.31 10.34
N GLY A 333 34.74 -15.78 9.56
CA GLY A 333 35.72 -16.78 10.01
C GLY A 333 36.59 -16.22 11.14
N ALA A 334 37.11 -17.10 12.00
CA ALA A 334 38.01 -16.68 13.08
C ALA A 334 39.35 -16.16 12.52
N GLY A 335 39.75 -14.96 12.94
CA GLY A 335 41.05 -14.36 12.61
C GLY A 335 41.24 -13.87 11.16
N SER A 336 40.20 -13.90 10.32
CA SER A 336 40.27 -13.41 8.94
C SER A 336 39.50 -12.09 8.77
N ASP A 337 40.12 -11.09 8.15
CA ASP A 337 39.45 -9.85 7.70
C ASP A 337 38.48 -10.09 6.52
N THR A 338 38.40 -11.33 6.01
CA THR A 338 37.51 -11.71 4.91
C THR A 338 36.07 -11.86 5.39
N ASN A 339 35.32 -10.76 5.25
CA ASN A 339 33.88 -10.69 5.50
C ASN A 339 33.08 -11.51 4.48
N GLY A 340 31.93 -12.04 4.90
CA GLY A 340 30.95 -12.56 3.94
C GLY A 340 30.48 -11.44 3.01
N THR A 341 30.57 -11.64 1.70
CA THR A 341 30.21 -10.63 0.69
C THR A 341 28.69 -10.42 0.63
N THR A 342 28.27 -9.17 0.54
CA THR A 342 26.85 -8.75 0.49
C THR A 342 26.39 -8.43 -0.92
N ASP A 343 26.56 -9.37 -1.85
CA ASP A 343 26.21 -9.08 -3.25
C ASP A 343 24.72 -9.29 -3.56
N ASN A 344 23.93 -9.72 -2.56
CA ASN A 344 22.48 -9.78 -2.66
C ASN A 344 21.82 -8.58 -1.97
N ILE A 345 20.86 -7.96 -2.67
CA ILE A 345 19.98 -6.86 -2.20
C ILE A 345 19.28 -7.23 -0.87
N TYR A 346 19.27 -8.53 -0.54
CA TYR A 346 18.62 -9.17 0.58
C TYR A 346 19.59 -9.83 1.58
N ALA A 347 20.89 -9.55 1.63
CA ALA A 347 21.82 -10.18 2.60
C ALA A 347 22.41 -9.14 3.57
N GLY A 348 22.51 -9.47 4.86
CA GLY A 348 23.17 -8.62 5.86
C GLY A 348 24.68 -8.84 5.90
N SER A 349 25.46 -7.77 6.06
CA SER A 349 26.93 -7.87 6.20
C SER A 349 27.32 -8.38 7.58
N GLY A 350 28.13 -9.43 7.64
CA GLY A 350 28.97 -9.72 8.82
C GLY A 350 30.11 -8.71 8.85
N ASN A 351 30.24 -7.94 9.93
CA ASN A 351 31.31 -6.95 10.09
C ASN A 351 31.91 -7.01 11.50
N THR A 352 33.14 -6.55 11.61
CA THR A 352 33.98 -6.46 12.81
C THR A 352 33.71 -5.24 13.69
N HIS A 353 32.87 -4.26 13.32
CA HIS A 353 32.52 -3.14 14.24
C HIS A 353 31.10 -2.55 14.15
N ILE A 354 30.26 -2.96 13.19
CA ILE A 354 28.87 -2.49 13.07
C ILE A 354 28.02 -3.65 12.53
N SER A 355 27.13 -4.22 13.35
CA SER A 355 26.18 -5.27 12.92
C SER A 355 25.45 -4.85 11.65
N GLY A 356 25.72 -5.50 10.51
CA GLY A 356 25.00 -5.25 9.27
C GLY A 356 23.54 -5.65 9.39
N THR A 357 22.63 -4.72 9.13
CA THR A 357 21.19 -5.02 9.04
C THR A 357 20.92 -5.69 7.70
N ALA A 358 20.40 -6.92 7.72
CA ALA A 358 19.90 -7.54 6.50
C ALA A 358 18.60 -6.86 6.03
N ASN A 359 18.45 -6.65 4.73
CA ASN A 359 17.23 -6.09 4.16
C ASN A 359 16.27 -7.20 3.70
N TYR A 360 14.96 -6.99 3.92
CA TYR A 360 13.86 -7.72 3.26
C TYR A 360 13.98 -9.26 3.24
N GLY A 361 14.02 -9.88 4.42
CA GLY A 361 14.03 -11.33 4.61
C GLY A 361 15.42 -11.95 4.66
N GLY A 362 16.48 -11.15 4.52
CA GLY A 362 17.85 -11.64 4.61
C GLY A 362 18.24 -12.26 5.94
N GLY A 363 19.10 -13.27 5.91
CA GLY A 363 19.70 -13.82 7.13
C GLY A 363 20.67 -12.83 7.79
N GLY A 364 20.69 -12.82 9.12
CA GLY A 364 21.67 -12.04 9.89
C GLY A 364 23.06 -12.66 9.81
N GLY A 365 24.11 -11.83 9.74
CA GLY A 365 25.49 -12.32 9.74
C GLY A 365 25.86 -13.06 11.03
N GLY A 366 26.80 -14.00 10.96
CA GLY A 366 27.35 -14.64 12.16
C GLY A 366 28.28 -13.70 12.94
N GLY A 367 28.32 -13.83 14.26
CA GLY A 367 29.25 -13.10 15.11
C GLY A 367 30.69 -13.56 14.91
N GLN A 368 31.64 -12.63 15.02
CA GLN A 368 33.07 -12.89 14.88
C GLN A 368 33.57 -13.69 16.08
N GLY A 369 34.31 -14.76 15.81
CA GLY A 369 35.05 -15.50 16.83
C GLY A 369 36.21 -14.65 17.37
N GLY A 370 36.38 -14.62 18.69
CA GLY A 370 37.45 -13.86 19.33
C GLY A 370 38.71 -14.70 19.54
N ASP A 371 39.86 -14.04 19.44
CA ASP A 371 41.17 -14.57 19.84
C ASP A 371 41.80 -13.69 20.95
N SER A 372 43.06 -13.94 21.29
CA SER A 372 43.77 -13.15 22.32
C SER A 372 43.86 -11.65 22.03
N ASN A 373 43.62 -11.23 20.78
CA ASN A 373 43.78 -9.86 20.30
C ASN A 373 42.46 -9.24 19.78
N THR A 374 41.42 -10.04 19.56
CA THR A 374 40.14 -9.62 18.96
C THR A 374 38.94 -10.06 19.82
N PRO A 375 38.04 -9.13 20.22
CA PRO A 375 36.87 -9.48 21.02
C PRO A 375 35.82 -10.20 20.17
N THR A 376 35.07 -11.11 20.80
CA THR A 376 33.87 -11.71 20.19
C THR A 376 32.79 -10.66 19.90
N THR A 377 31.96 -10.90 18.88
CA THR A 377 30.79 -10.07 18.57
C THR A 377 29.48 -10.87 18.59
N ASP A 378 28.38 -10.16 18.83
CA ASP A 378 27.03 -10.73 18.73
C ASP A 378 26.73 -11.07 17.27
N GLY A 379 25.81 -12.01 17.06
CA GLY A 379 25.26 -12.29 15.75
C GLY A 379 24.46 -11.09 15.22
N GLY A 380 24.44 -10.94 13.90
CA GLY A 380 23.59 -9.99 13.21
C GLY A 380 22.11 -10.38 13.28
N LYS A 381 21.23 -9.37 13.27
CA LYS A 381 19.78 -9.58 13.15
C LYS A 381 19.42 -9.97 11.71
N GLY A 382 18.44 -10.86 11.59
CA GLY A 382 17.77 -11.11 10.30
C GLY A 382 16.99 -9.88 9.85
N GLY A 383 16.76 -9.78 8.54
CA GLY A 383 15.97 -8.74 7.92
C GLY A 383 14.48 -9.01 8.07
N SER A 384 13.69 -7.96 8.30
CA SER A 384 12.24 -8.03 8.21
C SER A 384 11.80 -8.48 6.82
N GLY A 385 10.70 -9.20 6.71
CA GLY A 385 10.10 -9.58 5.43
C GLY A 385 9.56 -8.39 4.64
N VAL A 386 8.92 -8.70 3.51
CA VAL A 386 8.23 -7.70 2.67
C VAL A 386 7.04 -8.36 1.99
N ILE A 387 5.96 -7.61 1.79
CA ILE A 387 4.85 -8.02 0.92
C ILE A 387 4.70 -6.97 -0.17
N ILE A 388 4.66 -7.42 -1.42
CA ILE A 388 4.43 -6.58 -2.60
C ILE A 388 3.14 -7.05 -3.26
N LEU A 389 2.18 -6.14 -3.44
CA LEU A 389 0.92 -6.38 -4.15
C LEU A 389 0.92 -5.58 -5.46
N MET A 390 0.51 -6.22 -6.55
CA MET A 390 0.54 -5.64 -7.89
C MET A 390 -0.76 -5.94 -8.63
N PHE A 391 -1.37 -4.90 -9.18
CA PHE A 391 -2.64 -5.00 -9.89
C PHE A 391 -2.87 -3.77 -10.77
N ASN A 392 -3.82 -3.89 -11.69
CA ASN A 392 -4.27 -2.79 -12.53
C ASN A 392 -5.64 -2.32 -12.05
N ILE A 393 -5.70 -1.03 -11.75
CA ILE A 393 -6.90 -0.27 -11.40
C ILE A 393 -7.65 0.17 -12.64
#